data_AF-A0A8X8IYJ3-F1
#
_entry.id   AF-A0A8X8IYJ3-F1
#
_cell.length_a   1.000
_cell.length_b   1.000
_cell.length_c   1.000
_cell.angle_alpha   90.00
_cell.angle_beta   90.00
_cell.angle_gamma   90.00
#
_symmetry.space_group_name_H-M   'P 1'
#
loop_
_entity.id
_entity.type
_entity.pdbx_description
1 polymer ?
#
loop_
_entity_poly.entity_id
_entity_poly.type
_entity_poly.pdbx_seq_one_letter_code
_entity_poly.pdbx_strand_id
1 'polypeptide(L)' 'MKPFYLSCFILALLLLTSSAEMMEVMRDNNGRCAAVMDPDGCNLSSCRQRCLQQKNGNGVCLANLKAGSYQCVCYVNC' A
#
# COMPACT_ATOMS: atom_id res chain seq x y z
N MET A 1 10.84 -39.06 -16.19
CA MET A 1 10.00 -38.71 -15.02
C MET A 1 10.65 -37.71 -14.05
N LYS A 2 11.72 -36.98 -14.43
CA LYS A 2 12.39 -35.97 -13.58
C LYS A 2 12.16 -34.48 -13.94
N PRO A 3 11.80 -34.09 -15.18
CA PRO A 3 11.60 -32.66 -15.49
C PRO A 3 10.23 -32.13 -15.03
N PHE A 4 9.23 -33.00 -14.90
CA PHE A 4 7.88 -32.60 -14.45
C PHE A 4 7.84 -32.15 -12.99
N TYR A 5 8.58 -32.83 -12.10
CA TYR A 5 8.66 -32.44 -10.68
C TYR A 5 9.38 -31.10 -10.48
N LEU A 6 10.40 -30.83 -11.29
CA LEU A 6 11.13 -29.56 -11.23
C LEU A 6 10.24 -28.40 -11.65
N SER A 7 9.43 -28.58 -12.70
CA SER A 7 8.45 -27.58 -13.15
C SER A 7 7.40 -27.27 -12.07
N CYS A 8 6.82 -28.30 -11.45
CA CYS A 8 5.85 -28.11 -10.37
C CYS A 8 6.45 -27.39 -9.15
N PHE A 9 7.72 -27.66 -8.83
CA PHE A 9 8.40 -27.02 -7.71
C PHE A 9 8.63 -25.52 -7.94
N ILE A 10 8.98 -25.13 -9.17
CA ILE A 10 9.14 -23.71 -9.56
C ILE A 10 7.81 -22.97 -9.51
N LEU A 11 6.73 -23.59 -9.98
CA LEU A 11 5.36 -23.04 -9.92
C LEU A 11 4.89 -22.81 -8.48
N ALA A 12 5.19 -23.74 -7.57
CA ALA A 12 4.86 -23.59 -6.15
C ALA A 12 5.61 -22.44 -5.48
N LEU A 13 6.89 -22.23 -5.82
CA LEU A 13 7.71 -21.12 -5.35
C LEU A 13 7.19 -19.74 -5.83
N LEU A 14 6.70 -19.65 -7.06
CA LEU A 14 6.14 -18.42 -7.63
C LEU A 14 4.82 -17.99 -6.97
N LEU A 15 4.05 -18.93 -6.43
CA LEU A 15 2.78 -18.63 -5.75
C LEU A 15 2.96 -18.13 -4.31
N LEU A 16 4.11 -18.42 -3.68
CA LEU A 16 4.40 -18.01 -2.31
C LEU A 16 4.86 -16.54 -2.19
N THR A 17 5.22 -15.88 -3.29
CA THR A 17 5.73 -14.50 -3.28
C THR A 17 4.64 -13.44 -3.44
N SER A 18 3.37 -13.82 -3.60
CA SER A 18 2.27 -12.85 -3.70
C SER A 18 1.77 -12.41 -2.33
N SER A 19 2.61 -11.69 -1.57
CA SER A 19 2.13 -10.84 -0.48
C SER A 19 1.45 -9.62 -1.11
N ALA A 20 0.21 -9.79 -1.57
CA ALA A 20 -0.64 -8.68 -1.95
C ALA A 20 -1.06 -7.98 -0.65
N GLU A 21 -0.31 -6.96 -0.26
CA GLU A 21 -0.67 -6.02 0.80
C GLU A 21 -2.03 -5.40 0.42
N MET A 22 -3.12 -5.86 1.04
CA MET A 22 -4.45 -5.29 0.83
C MET A 22 -4.47 -3.88 1.40
N MET A 23 -4.20 -2.91 0.55
CA MET A 23 -4.27 -1.50 0.90
C MET A 23 -5.75 -1.13 1.01
N GLU A 24 -6.22 -0.81 2.22
CA GLU A 24 -7.60 -0.37 2.44
C GLU A 24 -7.80 0.98 1.73
N VAL A 25 -8.58 0.96 0.65
CA VAL A 25 -8.94 2.15 -0.12
C VAL A 25 -10.30 2.63 0.36
N MET A 26 -10.33 3.65 1.22
CA MET A 26 -11.57 4.25 1.71
C MET A 26 -12.01 5.39 0.79
N ARG A 27 -13.20 5.31 0.19
CA ARG A 27 -13.75 6.41 -0.63
C ARG A 27 -14.29 7.51 0.28
N ASP A 28 -13.72 8.70 0.16
CA ASP A 28 -14.16 9.94 0.80
C ASP A 28 -15.40 10.54 0.08
N ASN A 29 -16.09 11.45 0.77
CA ASN A 29 -17.36 12.03 0.31
C ASN A 29 -17.22 12.93 -0.93
N ASN A 30 -16.01 13.39 -1.26
CA ASN A 30 -15.69 14.11 -2.50
C ASN A 30 -15.31 13.18 -3.65
N GLY A 31 -15.54 11.86 -3.49
CA GLY A 31 -15.22 10.85 -4.51
C GLY A 31 -13.72 10.57 -4.63
N ARG A 32 -12.88 11.06 -3.71
CA ARG A 32 -11.46 10.69 -3.67
C ARG A 32 -11.28 9.43 -2.86
N CYS A 33 -10.29 8.63 -3.20
CA CYS A 33 -9.93 7.48 -2.41
C CYS A 33 -8.77 7.82 -1.48
N ALA A 34 -8.88 7.42 -0.22
CA ALA A 34 -7.85 7.52 0.80
C ALA A 34 -7.17 6.16 0.95
N ALA A 35 -5.85 6.19 1.04
CA ALA A 35 -5.05 4.98 1.02
C ALA A 35 -3.87 5.13 1.99
N VAL A 36 -3.83 4.31 3.03
CA VAL A 36 -2.80 4.39 4.08
C VAL A 36 -1.52 3.75 3.57
N MET A 37 -0.42 4.52 3.59
CA MET A 37 0.91 4.06 3.16
C MET A 37 1.80 3.68 4.33
N ASP A 38 1.58 4.31 5.48
CA ASP A 38 2.38 4.13 6.69
C ASP A 38 1.48 4.44 7.90
N PRO A 39 0.98 3.42 8.61
CA PRO A 39 -0.02 3.61 9.67
C PRO A 39 0.56 4.18 10.97
N ASP A 40 1.88 4.09 11.16
CA ASP A 40 2.54 4.42 12.42
C ASP A 40 3.58 5.55 12.27
N GLY A 41 3.95 5.90 11.04
CA GLY A 41 4.92 6.94 10.73
C GLY A 41 4.39 7.97 9.72
N CYS A 42 4.75 9.23 9.94
CA CYS A 42 4.58 10.25 8.91
C CYS A 42 5.67 11.30 8.92
N ASN A 43 6.48 11.29 7.87
CA ASN A 43 7.25 12.45 7.45
C ASN A 43 6.55 13.06 6.24
N LEU A 44 6.11 14.32 6.34
CA LEU A 44 5.25 14.94 5.33
C LEU A 44 5.92 15.00 3.94
N SER A 45 7.22 15.32 3.90
CA SER A 45 7.98 15.42 2.65
C SER A 45 8.08 14.08 1.94
N SER A 46 8.45 13.02 2.66
CA SER A 46 8.52 11.67 2.08
C SER A 46 7.13 11.12 1.75
N CYS A 47 6.11 11.41 2.56
CA CYS A 47 4.73 11.01 2.30
C CYS A 47 4.21 11.60 0.99
N ARG A 48 4.40 12.91 0.77
CA ARG A 48 4.03 13.57 -0.49
C ARG A 48 4.77 12.97 -1.69
N GLN A 49 6.08 12.77 -1.57
CA GLN A 49 6.87 12.18 -2.64
C GLN A 49 6.38 10.76 -2.99
N ARG A 50 6.18 9.90 -1.99
CA ARG A 50 5.69 8.52 -2.19
C ARG A 50 4.29 8.50 -2.80
N CYS A 51 3.36 9.32 -2.31
CA CYS A 51 2.00 9.38 -2.85
C CYS A 51 1.97 9.86 -4.31
N LEU A 52 2.82 10.83 -4.67
CA LEU A 52 2.95 11.29 -6.05
C LEU A 52 3.52 10.18 -6.95
N GLN A 53 4.61 9.55 -6.51
CA GLN A 53 5.34 8.55 -7.33
C GLN A 53 4.59 7.23 -7.48
N GLN A 54 3.96 6.73 -6.41
CA GLN A 54 3.40 5.38 -6.38
C GLN A 54 1.89 5.34 -6.66
N LYS A 55 1.19 6.45 -6.40
CA LYS A 55 -0.27 6.50 -6.44
C LYS A 55 -0.82 7.66 -7.29
N ASN A 56 0.05 8.51 -7.85
CA ASN A 56 -0.34 9.73 -8.54
C ASN A 56 -1.33 10.59 -7.71
N GLY A 57 -1.08 10.63 -6.40
CA GLY A 57 -1.97 11.23 -5.42
C GLY A 57 -1.28 12.27 -4.53
N ASN A 58 -2.07 12.90 -3.66
CA ASN A 58 -1.56 13.86 -2.69
C ASN A 58 -1.38 13.20 -1.32
N GLY A 59 -0.18 13.32 -0.75
CA GLY A 59 0.13 12.75 0.57
C GLY A 59 -0.10 13.74 1.70
N VAL A 60 -0.72 13.26 2.79
CA VAL A 60 -0.95 14.03 4.02
C VAL A 60 -0.57 13.20 5.26
N CYS A 61 -0.24 13.90 6.35
CA CYS A 61 -0.11 13.29 7.67
C CYS A 61 -1.40 13.50 8.46
N LEU A 62 -2.03 12.42 8.90
CA LEU A 62 -3.22 12.45 9.74
C LEU A 62 -2.91 11.82 11.10
N ALA A 63 -3.52 12.33 12.18
CA ALA A 63 -3.39 11.71 13.49
C ALA A 63 -4.05 10.33 13.47
N ASN A 64 -3.31 9.30 13.90
CA ASN A 64 -3.82 7.96 14.17
C ASN A 64 -4.09 7.85 15.68
N LEU A 65 -5.33 8.10 16.08
CA LEU A 65 -5.73 8.11 17.49
C LEU A 65 -5.59 6.73 18.17
N LYS A 66 -5.59 5.63 17.40
CA LYS A 66 -5.39 4.28 17.94
C LYS A 66 -3.93 4.00 18.27
N ALA A 67 -3.02 4.46 17.41
CA ALA A 67 -1.57 4.24 17.57
C ALA A 67 -0.86 5.35 18.37
N GLY A 68 -1.51 6.50 18.58
CA GLY A 68 -0.89 7.67 19.22
C GLY A 68 0.20 8.34 18.37
N SER A 69 0.17 8.11 17.06
CA SER A 69 1.16 8.58 16.08
C SER A 69 0.48 9.33 14.93
N TYR A 70 1.27 9.77 13.95
CA TYR A 70 0.75 10.26 12.67
C TYR A 70 0.96 9.21 11.58
N GLN A 71 -0.07 9.00 10.76
CA GLN A 71 -0.03 8.12 9.60
C GLN A 71 0.08 8.89 8.29
N CYS A 72 0.75 8.32 7.30
CA CYS A 72 0.78 8.82 5.93
C CYS A 72 -0.41 8.28 5.14
N VAL A 73 -1.25 9.18 4.62
CA VAL A 73 -2.41 8.85 3.80
C VAL A 73 -2.31 9.53 2.43
N CYS A 74 -2.51 8.76 1.37
CA CYS A 74 -2.61 9.28 0.00
C CYS A 74 -4.07 9.49 -0.39
N TYR A 75 -4.41 10.69 -0.84
CA TYR A 75 -5.66 10.95 -1.55
C TYR A 75 -5.45 10.83 -3.06
N VAL A 76 -6.15 9.89 -3.67
CA VAL A 76 -6.05 9.54 -5.09
C VAL A 76 -7.41 9.68 -5.77
N ASN A 77 -7.41 9.81 -7.10
CA ASN A 77 -8.65 9.70 -7.85
C ASN A 77 -9.03 8.22 -7.96
N CYS A 78 -10.30 7.94 -7.71
CA CYS A 78 -11.00 6.69 -7.95
C CYS A 78 -12.44 7.02 -8.39
#